data_AF-A0A7C7CD28-F1
#
_entry.id   AF-A0A7C7CD28-F1
#
_cell.length_a   1.000
_cell.length_b   1.000
_cell.length_c   1.000
_cell.angle_alpha   90.00
_cell.angle_beta   90.00
_cell.angle_gamma   90.00
#
_symmetry.space_group_name_H-M   'P 1'
#
loop_
_entity.id
_entity.type
_entity.pdbx_description
1 polymer ?
#
loop_
_entity_poly.entity_id
_entity_poly.type
_entity_poly.pdbx_seq_one_letter_code
_entity_poly.pdbx_strand_id
1 'polypeptide(L)' 'DIYFQVVFKPVSTIMQKQMTVNTDGEEVEIEGKGRHDPCVLPRAVPIVDAMAALVMVDHLLRSRTTKI' A
#
# COMPACT_ATOMS: atom_id res chain seq x y z
N ASP A 1 13.64 15.29 13.54
CA ASP A 1 12.46 14.56 13.03
C ASP A 1 12.65 14.15 11.58
N ILE A 2 12.05 13.03 11.22
CA ILE A 2 12.01 12.50 9.85
C ILE A 2 10.56 12.63 9.38
N TYR A 3 10.35 13.30 8.25
CA TYR A 3 9.03 13.52 7.68
C TYR A 3 8.87 12.72 6.40
N PHE A 4 7.68 12.13 6.23
CA PHE A 4 7.32 11.38 5.03
C PHE A 4 6.08 12.00 4.39
N GLN A 5 6.13 12.21 3.08
CA GLN A 5 4.94 12.44 2.26
C GLN A 5 4.71 11.20 1.41
N VAL A 6 3.60 10.52 1.66
CA VAL A 6 3.28 9.25 1.00
C VAL A 6 1.97 9.39 0.25
N VAL A 7 2.00 9.08 -1.04
CA VAL A 7 0.84 9.13 -1.92
C VAL A 7 0.28 7.73 -2.09
N PHE A 8 -1.02 7.58 -1.83
CA PHE A 8 -1.75 6.34 -2.08
C PHE A 8 -2.68 6.56 -3.26
N LYS A 9 -2.68 5.61 -4.20
CA LYS A 9 -3.72 5.57 -5.22
C LYS A 9 -5.09 5.34 -4.57
N PRO A 10 -6.20 5.75 -5.20
CA PRO A 10 -7.53 5.33 -4.80
C PRO A 10 -7.65 3.81 -4.76
N VAL A 11 -8.64 3.32 -4.02
CA VAL A 11 -8.97 1.90 -3.98
C VAL A 11 -9.33 1.40 -5.38
N SER A 12 -8.77 0.25 -5.77
CA SER A 12 -8.98 -0.30 -7.11
C SER A 12 -10.41 -0.81 -7.30
N THR A 13 -11.05 -1.26 -6.22
CA THR A 13 -12.41 -1.78 -6.27
C THR A 13 -13.40 -0.68 -5.97
N ILE A 14 -14.25 -0.39 -6.95
CA ILE A 14 -15.38 0.52 -6.84
C ILE A 14 -16.65 -0.25 -7.23
N MET A 15 -17.80 0.19 -6.71
CA MET A 15 -19.12 -0.42 -6.99
C MET A 15 -19.65 0.00 -8.37
N GLN A 16 -18.81 -0.14 -9.39
CA GLN A 16 -19.10 0.15 -10.79
C GLN A 16 -18.53 -0.97 -11.65
N LYS A 17 -19.17 -1.18 -12.80
CA LYS A 17 -18.68 -2.09 -13.84
C LYS A 17 -17.39 -1.54 -14.45
N GLN A 18 -16.39 -2.40 -14.57
CA GLN A 18 -15.06 -2.06 -15.07
C GLN A 18 -14.59 -3.13 -16.05
N MET A 19 -14.04 -2.71 -17.19
CA MET A 19 -13.41 -3.61 -18.15
C MET A 19 -11.98 -3.95 -17.70
N THR A 20 -11.63 -5.22 -17.76
CA THR A 20 -10.30 -5.73 -17.44
C THR A 20 -9.99 -6.97 -18.29
N VAL A 21 -8.84 -7.59 -18.05
CA VAL A 21 -8.41 -8.82 -18.73
C VAL A 21 -8.30 -9.95 -17.72
N ASN A 22 -8.78 -11.15 -18.08
CA ASN A 22 -8.66 -12.35 -17.25
C ASN A 22 -7.27 -13.01 -17.39
N THR A 23 -7.03 -14.13 -16.72
CA THR A 23 -5.75 -14.87 -16.81
C THR A 23 -5.48 -15.48 -18.18
N ASP A 24 -6.52 -15.70 -18.98
CA ASP A 24 -6.44 -16.28 -20.32
C ASP A 24 -6.24 -15.20 -21.41
N GLY A 25 -6.19 -13.93 -21.01
CA GLY A 25 -5.97 -12.80 -21.93
C GLY A 25 -7.23 -12.26 -22.59
N GLU A 26 -8.41 -12.67 -22.14
CA GLU A 26 -9.70 -12.26 -22.71
C GLU A 26 -10.24 -11.02 -22.00
N GLU A 27 -10.87 -10.12 -22.76
CA GLU A 27 -11.57 -8.95 -22.21
C GLU A 27 -12.82 -9.38 -21.44
N VAL A 28 -12.91 -8.96 -20.18
CA VAL A 28 -14.02 -9.29 -19.29
C VAL A 28 -14.51 -8.04 -18.54
N GLU A 29 -15.80 -8.00 -18.24
CA GLU A 29 -16.39 -6.98 -17.36
C GLU A 29 -16.46 -7.53 -15.93
N ILE A 30 -15.92 -6.77 -14.97
CA ILE A 30 -16.01 -7.07 -13.54
C ILE A 30 -16.81 -5.98 -12.82
N GLU A 31 -17.54 -6.39 -11.78
CA GLU A 31 -18.27 -5.48 -10.89
C GLU A 31 -17.88 -5.79 -9.45
N GLY A 32 -17.52 -4.75 -8.69
CA GLY A 32 -17.21 -4.88 -7.27
C GLY A 32 -18.41 -5.42 -6.50
N LYS A 33 -18.21 -6.46 -5.69
CA LYS A 33 -19.25 -7.06 -4.83
C LYS A 33 -18.83 -6.99 -3.37
N GLY A 34 -19.75 -6.59 -2.50
CA GLY A 34 -19.54 -6.60 -1.04
C GLY A 34 -19.03 -5.26 -0.49
N ARG A 35 -18.47 -5.29 0.72
CA ARG A 35 -17.96 -4.09 1.41
C ARG A 35 -16.49 -3.90 1.07
N HIS A 36 -16.18 -2.77 0.43
CA HIS A 36 -14.82 -2.30 0.20
C HIS A 36 -14.60 -0.99 0.94
N ASP A 37 -13.37 -0.75 1.38
CA ASP A 37 -13.02 0.53 1.98
C ASP A 37 -13.19 1.64 0.93
N PRO A 38 -13.94 2.72 1.21
CA PRO A 38 -14.02 3.85 0.30
C PRO A 38 -12.72 4.68 0.30
N CYS A 39 -11.91 4.55 1.35
CA CYS A 39 -10.64 5.25 1.53
C CYS A 39 -9.69 4.40 2.38
N VAL A 40 -8.48 4.15 1.88
CA VAL A 40 -7.44 3.39 2.60
C VAL A 40 -6.60 4.25 3.54
N LEU A 41 -6.67 5.57 3.42
CA LEU A 41 -5.77 6.50 4.12
C LEU A 41 -5.80 6.37 5.66
N PRO A 42 -6.96 6.19 6.34
CA PRO A 42 -6.97 6.01 7.79
C PRO A 42 -6.17 4.80 8.26
N ARG A 43 -6.12 3.75 7.43
CA ARG A 43 -5.33 2.53 7.68
C ARG A 43 -3.88 2.67 7.24
N ALA A 44 -3.60 3.54 6.27
CA ALA A 44 -2.28 3.70 5.68
C ALA A 44 -1.27 4.35 6.63
N VAL A 45 -1.69 5.35 7.42
CA VAL A 45 -0.82 6.07 8.36
C VAL A 45 -0.10 5.13 9.35
N PRO A 46 -0.80 4.27 10.12
CA PRO A 46 -0.11 3.37 11.05
C PRO A 46 0.79 2.36 10.34
N ILE A 47 0.50 1.99 9.09
CA ILE A 47 1.38 1.12 8.29
C ILE A 47 2.68 1.85 7.96
N VAL A 48 2.60 3.10 7.50
CA VAL A 48 3.79 3.91 7.17
C VAL A 48 4.66 4.11 8.40
N ASP A 49 4.07 4.43 9.55
CA ASP A 49 4.80 4.63 10.81
C ASP A 49 5.52 3.36 11.26
N ALA A 50 4.84 2.22 11.21
CA ALA A 50 5.43 0.92 11.55
C ALA A 50 6.59 0.57 10.61
N MET A 51 6.42 0.77 9.30
CA MET A 51 7.48 0.51 8.32
C MET A 51 8.68 1.44 8.49
N ALA A 52 8.45 2.73 8.78
CA ALA A 52 9.52 3.67 9.10
C ALA A 52 10.31 3.23 10.33
N ALA A 53 9.63 2.81 11.41
CA ALA A 53 10.29 2.31 12.61
C ALA A 53 11.14 1.06 12.34
N LEU A 54 10.61 0.09 11.58
CA LEU A 54 11.35 -1.13 11.20
C LEU A 54 12.62 -0.80 10.39
N VAL A 55 12.51 0.08 9.40
CA VAL A 55 13.65 0.51 8.57
C VAL A 55 14.70 1.25 9.40
N MET A 56 14.27 2.10 10.34
CA MET A 56 15.19 2.80 11.24
C MET A 56 15.96 1.82 12.15
N VAL A 57 15.29 0.79 12.66
CA VAL A 57 15.95 -0.26 13.46
C VAL A 57 16.95 -1.05 12.60
N ASP A 58 16.61 -1.40 11.36
CA ASP A 58 17.54 -2.07 10.46
C ASP A 58 18.81 -1.24 10.24
N HIS A 59 18.66 0.06 9.93
CA HIS A 59 19.80 0.96 9.77
C HIS A 59 20.64 1.09 11.04
N LEU A 60 20.01 1.15 12.22
CA LEU A 60 20.71 1.17 13.50
C LEU A 60 21.55 -0.11 13.71
N LEU A 61 20.97 -1.28 13.44
CA LEU A 61 21.68 -2.55 13.60
C LEU A 61 22.85 -2.66 12.63
N ARG A 62 22.67 -2.26 11.37
CA ARG A 62 23.75 -2.21 10.37
C ARG A 62 24.87 -1.26 10.81
N SER A 63 24.51 -0.08 11.31
CA SER A 63 25.48 0.90 11.81
C SER A 63 26.29 0.37 13.00
N ARG A 64 25.71 -0.48 13.85
CA ARG A 64 26.43 -1.09 14.99
C ARG A 64 27.49 -2.09 14.58
N THR A 65 27.37 -2.69 13.40
CA THR A 65 28.37 -3.63 12.85
C THR A 65 29.43 -2.92 12.00
N THR A 66 29.17 -1.70 11.56
CA THR A 66 30.12 -0.87 10.83
C THR A 66 31.26 -0.42 11.75
N LYS A 67 32.50 -0.80 11.42
CA LYS A 67 33.74 -0.37 12.11
C LYS A 67 34.47 0.70 11.29
N ILE A 68 33.80 1.83 11.04
CA ILE A 68 34.49 3.05 10.57
C ILE A 68 35.01 3.77 11.80
#